data_AF-A0A8X8DDH4-F1
#
_entry.id   AF-A0A8X8DDH4-F1
#
_cell.length_a   1.000
_cell.length_b   1.000
_cell.length_c   1.000
_cell.angle_alpha   90.00
_cell.angle_beta   90.00
_cell.angle_gamma   90.00
#
_symmetry.space_group_name_H-M   'P 1'
#
loop_
_entity.id
_entity.type
_entity.pdbx_description
1 polymer ?
#
loop_
_entity_poly.entity_id
_entity_poly.type
_entity_poly.pdbx_seq_one_letter_code
_entity_poly.pdbx_strand_id
1 'polypeptide(L)'
;MLAIQKWARRGLLWKQLKESHVWYCALEVPFLIDDFILHYCIQKRKKSEKKISRSIKRIKADMVEISEGQKRIREGQREVREKFQEISEEAAKLKEETHLISKQSAANELRLHLMFQIIKARAENDYAKDALLTQNLRFVILQINPCACV
;
A
#
# COMPACT_ATOMS: atom_id res chain seq x y z
N MET A 1 60.19 14.16 29.51
CA MET A 1 59.08 13.42 28.86
C MET A 1 57.71 13.59 29.53
N LEU A 2 57.59 13.74 30.85
CA LEU A 2 56.28 13.88 31.53
C LEU A 2 55.57 15.23 31.33
N ALA A 3 56.29 16.31 31.01
CA ALA A 3 55.70 17.63 30.77
C ALA A 3 54.90 17.72 29.45
N ILE A 4 55.31 16.97 28.43
CA ILE A 4 54.67 16.95 27.10
C ILE A 4 53.35 16.16 27.16
N GLN A 5 53.29 15.08 27.94
CA GLN A 5 52.02 14.36 28.18
C GLN A 5 51.01 15.17 29.01
N LYS A 6 51.48 16.05 29.91
CA LYS A 6 50.61 16.98 30.67
C LYS A 6 50.03 18.10 29.81
N TRP A 7 50.62 18.40 28.65
CA TRP A 7 50.10 19.37 27.69
C TRP A 7 48.96 18.81 26.84
N ALA A 8 49.01 17.53 26.49
CA ALA A 8 47.96 16.87 25.70
C ALA A 8 46.60 16.75 26.41
N ARG A 9 46.58 16.67 27.76
CA ARG A 9 45.32 16.69 28.55
C ARG A 9 44.69 18.08 28.68
N ARG A 10 45.36 19.16 28.27
CA ARG A 10 44.83 20.54 28.29
C ARG A 10 44.05 20.93 27.04
N GLY A 11 43.62 19.96 26.22
CA GLY A 11 42.60 20.22 25.18
C GLY A 11 41.27 20.75 25.75
N LEU A 12 41.01 20.53 27.05
CA LEU A 12 39.87 21.11 27.76
C LEU A 12 40.03 22.60 28.14
N LEU A 13 41.27 23.09 28.28
CA LEU A 13 41.52 24.46 28.76
C LEU A 13 41.32 25.52 27.68
N TRP A 14 41.39 25.14 26.40
CA TRP A 14 41.09 26.02 25.26
C TRP A 14 39.60 26.32 25.11
N LYS A 15 38.71 25.47 25.65
CA LYS A 15 37.27 25.79 25.70
C LYS A 15 37.00 26.91 26.70
N GLN A 16 37.70 26.91 27.83
CA GLN A 16 37.55 27.90 28.89
C GLN A 16 38.25 29.23 28.56
N LEU A 17 39.35 29.19 27.80
CA LEU A 17 40.05 30.40 27.36
C LEU A 17 39.27 31.24 26.34
N LYS A 18 38.26 30.66 25.66
CA LYS A 18 37.40 31.39 24.72
C LYS A 18 36.37 32.29 25.43
N GLU A 19 36.10 32.05 26.70
CA GLU A 19 35.21 32.88 27.54
C GLU A 19 35.94 34.01 28.27
N SER A 20 37.28 34.00 28.30
CA SER A 20 38.09 35.00 29.00
C SER A 20 38.90 35.86 28.02
N HIS A 21 38.21 36.79 27.36
CA HIS A 21 38.72 37.75 26.39
C HIS A 21 39.58 38.89 27.01
N VAL A 22 40.47 38.62 27.98
CA VAL A 22 41.12 39.72 28.75
C VAL A 22 42.64 39.63 28.96
N TRP A 23 43.36 38.55 28.66
CA TRP A 23 44.77 38.42 29.12
C TRP A 23 45.87 38.18 28.08
N TYR A 24 45.67 38.52 26.81
CA TYR A 24 46.69 38.34 25.76
C TYR A 24 47.19 39.66 25.15
N CYS A 25 47.63 40.61 25.98
CA CYS A 25 48.28 41.84 25.50
C CYS A 25 49.74 42.05 25.98
N ALA A 26 50.38 41.09 26.65
CA ALA A 26 51.66 41.35 27.33
C ALA A 26 52.90 40.59 26.83
N LEU A 27 52.84 39.84 25.72
CA LEU A 27 54.02 39.16 25.16
C LEU A 27 54.06 39.33 23.64
N GLU A 28 55.03 40.10 23.16
CA GLU A 28 55.34 40.35 21.75
C GLU A 28 55.78 39.06 21.02
N VAL A 29 54.83 38.20 20.62
CA VAL A 29 54.91 37.46 19.33
C VAL A 29 53.49 37.27 18.74
N PRO A 30 52.79 38.33 18.31
CA PRO A 30 51.41 38.20 17.82
C PRO A 30 51.34 37.50 16.45
N PHE A 31 52.31 37.76 15.59
CA PHE A 31 52.21 37.47 14.15
C PHE A 31 52.26 35.97 13.79
N LEU A 32 53.00 35.15 14.56
CA LEU A 32 53.12 33.70 14.30
C LEU A 32 51.99 32.87 14.93
N ILE A 33 51.36 33.38 15.99
CA ILE A 33 50.26 32.70 16.69
C ILE A 33 48.97 32.85 15.88
N ASP A 34 48.73 34.03 15.30
CA ASP A 34 47.55 34.29 14.46
C ASP A 34 47.57 33.46 13.17
N ASP A 35 48.73 33.31 12.52
CA ASP A 35 48.85 32.53 11.29
C ASP A 35 48.68 31.02 11.54
N PHE A 36 49.20 30.51 12.67
CA PHE A 36 48.98 29.12 13.10
C PHE A 36 47.52 28.84 13.46
N ILE A 37 46.86 29.76 14.18
CA ILE A 37 45.43 29.64 14.51
C ILE A 37 44.58 29.71 13.23
N LEU A 38 44.89 30.63 12.31
CA LEU A 38 44.21 30.77 11.03
C LEU A 38 44.35 29.49 10.19
N HIS A 39 45.57 28.94 10.10
CA HIS A 39 45.84 27.69 9.41
C HIS A 39 45.06 26.51 10.01
N TYR A 40 45.04 26.38 11.34
CA TYR A 40 44.27 25.35 12.04
C TYR A 40 42.76 25.49 11.79
N CYS A 41 42.23 26.71 11.86
CA CYS A 41 40.83 27.03 11.58
C CYS A 41 40.44 26.69 10.12
N ILE A 42 41.29 27.03 9.14
CA ILE A 42 41.07 26.70 7.73
C ILE A 42 41.10 25.18 7.51
N GLN A 43 42.07 24.46 8.10
CA GLN A 43 42.11 23.00 8.00
C GLN A 43 40.88 22.34 8.61
N LYS A 44 40.40 22.84 9.75
CA LYS A 44 39.19 22.34 10.42
C LYS A 44 37.94 22.54 9.55
N ARG A 45 37.78 23.72 8.94
CA ARG A 45 36.68 23.99 7.98
C ARG A 45 36.76 23.07 6.76
N LYS A 46 37.93 22.91 6.15
CA LYS A 46 38.14 22.00 5.00
C LYS A 46 37.77 20.55 5.35
N LYS A 47 38.10 20.08 6.57
CA LYS A 47 37.70 18.74 7.04
C LYS A 47 36.19 18.63 7.24
N SER A 48 35.54 19.63 7.82
CA SER A 48 34.07 19.63 7.97
C SER A 48 33.34 19.69 6.64
N GLU A 49 33.79 20.53 5.70
CA GLU A 49 33.23 20.62 4.35
C GLU A 49 33.36 19.30 3.60
N LYS A 50 34.52 18.63 3.69
CA LYS A 50 34.71 17.28 3.11
C LYS A 50 33.75 16.25 3.74
N LYS A 51 33.51 16.31 5.05
CA LYS A 51 32.55 15.42 5.73
C LYS A 51 31.11 15.69 5.28
N ILE A 52 30.73 16.96 5.14
CA ILE A 52 29.41 17.37 4.65
C ILE A 52 29.24 16.94 3.19
N SER A 53 30.21 17.20 2.33
CA SER A 53 30.18 16.80 0.91
C SER A 53 29.99 15.29 0.74
N ARG A 54 30.71 14.46 1.51
CA ARG A 54 30.51 13.00 1.50
C ARG A 54 29.11 12.60 1.95
N SER A 55 28.58 13.29 2.97
CA SER A 55 27.22 13.02 3.48
C SER A 55 26.16 13.38 2.45
N ILE A 56 26.31 14.53 1.77
CA ILE A 56 25.43 14.94 0.67
C ILE A 56 25.47 13.92 -0.47
N LYS A 57 26.65 13.41 -0.84
CA LYS A 57 26.77 12.38 -1.89
C LYS A 57 26.01 11.10 -1.53
N ARG A 58 26.10 10.64 -0.28
CA ARG A 58 25.33 9.48 0.20
C ARG A 58 23.83 9.74 0.17
N ILE A 59 23.38 10.87 0.72
CA ILE A 59 21.96 11.25 0.71
C ILE A 59 21.42 11.29 -0.72
N LYS A 60 22.19 11.83 -1.68
CA LYS A 60 21.77 11.83 -3.09
C LYS A 60 21.63 10.42 -3.67
N ALA A 61 22.53 9.50 -3.33
CA ALA A 61 22.44 8.10 -3.77
C ALA A 61 21.21 7.41 -3.16
N ASP A 62 21.00 7.56 -1.85
CA ASP A 62 19.84 7.02 -1.14
C ASP A 62 18.53 7.57 -1.74
N MET A 63 18.51 8.86 -2.09
CA MET A 63 17.34 9.51 -2.69
C MET A 63 16.99 8.93 -4.07
N VAL A 64 18.00 8.58 -4.87
CA VAL A 64 17.79 7.88 -6.16
C VAL A 64 17.22 6.49 -5.92
N GLU A 65 17.80 5.71 -5.01
CA GLU A 65 17.32 4.35 -4.68
C GLU A 65 15.87 4.37 -4.16
N ILE A 66 15.54 5.32 -3.27
CA ILE A 66 14.17 5.51 -2.78
C ILE A 66 13.24 5.87 -3.94
N SER A 67 13.66 6.75 -4.86
CA SER A 67 12.83 7.14 -6.01
C SER A 67 12.52 5.96 -6.93
N GLU A 68 13.49 5.06 -7.14
CA GLU A 68 13.30 3.85 -7.93
C GLU A 68 12.41 2.83 -7.20
N GLY A 69 12.61 2.66 -5.89
CA GLY A 69 11.74 1.85 -5.05
C GLY A 69 10.29 2.32 -5.10
N GLN A 70 10.04 3.63 -5.01
CA GLN A 70 8.71 4.21 -5.14
C GLN A 70 8.10 3.95 -6.53
N LYS A 71 8.88 4.02 -7.60
CA LYS A 71 8.38 3.68 -8.95
C LYS A 71 7.92 2.23 -9.02
N ARG A 72 8.72 1.27 -8.51
CA ARG A 72 8.34 -0.15 -8.46
C ARG A 72 7.07 -0.39 -7.65
N ILE A 73 6.92 0.29 -6.51
CA ILE A 73 5.72 0.19 -5.68
C ILE A 73 4.50 0.72 -6.43
N ARG A 74 4.60 1.87 -7.11
CA ARG A 74 3.49 2.43 -7.90
C ARG A 74 3.07 1.49 -9.02
N GLU A 75 4.04 0.87 -9.69
CA GLU A 75 3.78 -0.10 -10.74
C GLU A 75 3.06 -1.33 -10.20
N GLY A 76 3.59 -1.95 -9.14
CA GLY A 76 2.94 -3.10 -8.51
C GLY A 76 1.53 -2.77 -7.99
N GLN A 77 1.31 -1.56 -7.46
CA GLN A 77 -0.02 -1.10 -7.07
C GLN A 77 -0.97 -0.95 -8.26
N ARG A 78 -0.48 -0.55 -9.43
CA ARG A 78 -1.29 -0.47 -10.65
C ARG A 78 -1.71 -1.86 -11.10
N GLU A 79 -0.77 -2.78 -11.24
CA GLU A 79 -1.05 -4.17 -11.65
C GLU A 79 -2.06 -4.84 -10.71
N VAL A 80 -1.91 -4.64 -9.40
CA VAL A 80 -2.85 -5.18 -8.41
C VAL A 80 -4.25 -4.59 -8.62
N ARG A 81 -4.39 -3.28 -8.84
CA ARG A 81 -5.70 -2.66 -9.11
C ARG A 81 -6.36 -3.21 -10.38
N GLU A 82 -5.59 -3.38 -11.44
CA GLU A 82 -6.08 -3.94 -12.70
C GLU A 82 -6.61 -5.36 -12.51
N LYS A 83 -5.87 -6.23 -11.82
CA LYS A 83 -6.32 -7.59 -11.48
C LYS A 83 -7.56 -7.60 -10.60
N PHE A 84 -7.63 -6.70 -9.61
CA PHE A 84 -8.82 -6.58 -8.77
C PHE A 84 -10.05 -6.14 -9.55
N GLN A 85 -9.87 -5.26 -10.55
CA GLN A 85 -10.97 -4.83 -11.42
C GLN A 85 -11.49 -5.99 -12.27
N GLU A 86 -10.60 -6.77 -12.89
CA GLU A 86 -10.96 -7.96 -13.66
C GLU A 86 -11.73 -8.98 -12.81
N ILE A 87 -11.20 -9.30 -11.61
CA ILE A 87 -11.88 -10.19 -10.66
C ILE A 87 -13.26 -9.66 -10.26
N SER A 88 -13.38 -8.34 -10.05
CA SER A 88 -14.65 -7.73 -9.68
C SER A 88 -15.69 -7.83 -10.80
N GLU A 89 -15.27 -7.68 -12.06
CA GLU A 89 -16.14 -7.80 -13.23
C GLU A 89 -16.60 -9.25 -13.43
N GLU A 90 -15.69 -10.22 -13.28
CA GLU A 90 -16.03 -11.64 -13.32
C GLU A 90 -16.99 -12.02 -12.18
N ALA A 91 -16.74 -11.55 -10.96
CA ALA A 91 -17.62 -11.80 -9.82
C ALA A 91 -19.03 -11.22 -10.04
N ALA A 92 -19.14 -10.06 -10.68
CA ALA A 92 -20.43 -9.48 -11.04
C ALA A 92 -21.19 -10.34 -12.06
N LYS A 93 -20.51 -10.85 -13.10
CA LYS A 93 -21.10 -11.77 -14.09
C LYS A 93 -21.57 -13.07 -13.43
N LEU A 94 -20.72 -13.69 -12.62
CA LEU A 94 -21.05 -14.92 -11.90
C LEU A 94 -22.25 -14.75 -10.97
N LYS A 95 -22.36 -13.58 -10.32
CA LYS A 95 -23.52 -13.26 -9.47
C LYS A 95 -24.81 -13.18 -10.27
N GLU A 96 -24.78 -12.55 -11.44
CA GLU A 96 -25.96 -12.48 -12.32
C GLU A 96 -26.35 -13.85 -12.86
N GLU A 97 -25.39 -14.64 -13.34
CA GLU A 97 -25.63 -16.01 -13.81
C GLU A 97 -26.21 -16.89 -12.69
N THR A 98 -25.66 -16.79 -11.48
CA THR A 98 -26.18 -17.52 -10.31
C THR A 98 -27.60 -17.09 -9.96
N HIS A 99 -27.91 -15.79 -10.05
CA HIS A 99 -29.25 -15.29 -9.82
C HIS A 99 -30.26 -15.82 -10.86
N LEU A 100 -29.86 -15.87 -12.13
CA LEU A 100 -30.68 -16.47 -13.20
C LEU A 100 -30.91 -17.97 -12.97
N ILE A 101 -29.84 -18.72 -12.64
CA ILE A 101 -29.94 -20.16 -12.32
C ILE A 101 -30.84 -20.36 -11.10
N SER A 102 -30.70 -19.56 -10.05
CA SER A 102 -31.53 -19.65 -8.84
C SER A 102 -33.01 -19.43 -9.16
N LYS A 103 -33.33 -18.40 -9.97
CA LYS A 103 -34.69 -18.13 -10.43
C LYS A 103 -35.25 -19.30 -11.24
N GLN A 104 -34.45 -19.86 -12.16
CA GLN A 104 -34.84 -21.01 -12.97
C GLN A 104 -35.06 -22.27 -12.11
N SER A 105 -34.19 -22.51 -11.13
CA SER A 105 -34.30 -23.63 -10.18
C SER A 105 -35.57 -23.53 -9.35
N ALA A 106 -35.87 -22.37 -8.76
CA ALA A 106 -37.10 -22.16 -8.00
C ALA A 106 -38.36 -22.39 -8.84
N ALA A 107 -38.33 -21.96 -10.11
CA ALA A 107 -39.44 -22.17 -11.03
C ALA A 107 -39.59 -23.64 -11.43
N ASN A 108 -38.48 -24.37 -11.59
CA ASN A 108 -38.48 -25.81 -11.82
C ASN A 108 -38.99 -26.59 -10.60
N GLU A 109 -38.61 -26.21 -9.39
CA GLU A 109 -39.14 -26.81 -8.16
C GLU A 109 -40.66 -26.66 -8.08
N LEU A 110 -41.18 -25.45 -8.36
CA LEU A 110 -42.62 -25.20 -8.39
C LEU A 110 -43.32 -26.02 -9.48
N ARG A 111 -42.71 -26.16 -10.66
CA ARG A 111 -43.20 -27.01 -11.75
C ARG A 111 -43.32 -28.46 -11.31
N LEU A 112 -42.27 -29.02 -10.70
CA LEU A 112 -42.25 -30.39 -10.21
C LEU A 112 -43.31 -30.61 -9.12
N HIS A 113 -43.40 -29.67 -8.17
CA HIS A 113 -44.40 -29.73 -7.11
C HIS A 113 -45.84 -29.77 -7.65
N LEU A 114 -46.16 -28.90 -8.62
CA LEU A 114 -47.47 -28.93 -9.30
C LEU A 114 -47.71 -30.27 -10.02
N MET A 115 -46.71 -30.79 -10.73
CA MET A 115 -46.82 -32.10 -11.40
C MET A 115 -47.10 -33.23 -10.41
N PHE A 116 -46.44 -33.25 -9.25
CA PHE A 116 -46.73 -34.22 -8.20
C PHE A 116 -48.16 -34.07 -7.64
N GLN A 117 -48.61 -32.84 -7.39
CA GLN A 117 -49.97 -32.60 -6.90
C GLN A 117 -51.04 -33.02 -7.90
N ILE A 118 -50.80 -32.84 -9.20
CA ILE A 118 -51.67 -33.31 -10.28
C ILE A 118 -51.78 -34.84 -10.25
N ILE A 119 -50.64 -35.54 -10.19
CA ILE A 119 -50.63 -37.00 -10.12
C ILE A 119 -51.42 -37.49 -8.90
N LYS A 120 -51.26 -36.82 -7.76
CA LYS A 120 -52.01 -37.12 -6.54
C LYS A 120 -53.52 -36.87 -6.70
N ALA A 121 -53.93 -35.72 -7.24
CA ALA A 121 -55.34 -35.40 -7.46
C ALA A 121 -56.01 -36.41 -8.40
N ARG A 122 -55.30 -36.86 -9.44
CA ARG A 122 -55.77 -37.92 -10.34
C ARG A 122 -55.91 -39.26 -9.64
N ALA A 123 -54.96 -39.64 -8.78
CA ALA A 123 -55.06 -40.85 -7.98
C ALA A 123 -56.26 -40.81 -7.00
N GLU A 124 -56.58 -39.63 -6.47
CA GLU A 124 -57.72 -39.38 -5.58
C GLU A 124 -59.05 -39.17 -6.34
N ASN A 125 -59.05 -39.18 -7.69
CA ASN A 125 -60.18 -38.83 -8.57
C ASN A 125 -60.78 -37.43 -8.32
N ASP A 126 -59.99 -36.49 -7.81
CA ASP A 126 -60.38 -35.08 -7.64
C ASP A 126 -60.14 -34.30 -8.93
N TYR A 127 -61.10 -34.38 -9.85
CA TYR A 127 -61.01 -33.74 -11.17
C TYR A 127 -61.03 -32.21 -11.12
N ALA A 128 -61.69 -31.62 -10.12
CA ALA A 128 -61.74 -30.16 -9.97
C ALA A 128 -60.34 -29.61 -9.62
N LYS A 129 -59.65 -30.28 -8.69
CA LYS A 129 -58.28 -29.94 -8.31
C LYS A 129 -57.27 -30.24 -9.41
N ASP A 130 -57.41 -31.36 -10.13
CA ASP A 130 -56.57 -31.68 -11.30
C ASP A 130 -56.66 -30.59 -12.38
N ALA A 131 -57.88 -30.15 -12.72
CA ALA A 131 -58.10 -29.10 -13.71
C ALA A 131 -57.44 -27.76 -13.30
N LEU A 132 -57.63 -27.36 -12.03
CA LEU A 132 -57.03 -26.15 -11.47
C LEU A 132 -55.49 -26.21 -11.49
N LEU A 133 -54.91 -27.30 -11.00
CA LEU A 133 -53.46 -27.47 -10.96
C LEU A 133 -52.85 -27.55 -12.36
N THR A 134 -53.54 -28.18 -13.31
CA THR A 134 -53.13 -28.23 -14.71
C THR A 134 -53.13 -26.84 -15.35
N GLN A 135 -54.12 -26.00 -15.04
CA GLN A 135 -54.15 -24.60 -15.49
C GLN A 135 -52.97 -23.80 -14.90
N ASN A 136 -52.71 -23.95 -13.60
CA ASN A 136 -51.58 -23.30 -12.93
C ASN A 136 -50.24 -23.73 -13.52
N LEU A 137 -50.07 -25.01 -13.83
CA LEU A 137 -48.86 -25.54 -14.46
C LEU A 137 -48.64 -24.92 -15.85
N ARG A 138 -49.70 -24.76 -16.66
CA ARG A 138 -49.61 -24.07 -17.96
C ARG A 138 -49.14 -22.63 -17.80
N PHE A 139 -49.69 -21.90 -16.83
CA PHE A 139 -49.30 -20.52 -16.57
C PHE A 139 -47.81 -20.41 -16.18
N VAL A 140 -47.34 -21.29 -15.30
CA VAL A 140 -45.93 -21.32 -14.86
C VAL A 140 -44.98 -21.62 -16.02
N ILE A 141 -45.32 -22.58 -16.89
CA ILE A 141 -44.49 -22.91 -18.07
C ILE A 141 -44.34 -21.72 -19.01
N LEU A 142 -45.41 -20.96 -19.23
CA LEU A 142 -45.41 -19.76 -20.08
C LEU A 142 -44.55 -18.63 -19.51
N GLN A 143 -44.47 -18.50 -18.17
CA GLN A 143 -43.63 -17.49 -17.53
C GLN A 143 -42.13 -17.82 -17.55
N ILE A 144 -41.76 -19.10 -17.58
CA ILE A 144 -40.36 -19.54 -17.52
C ILE A 144 -39.67 -19.45 -18.89
N ASN A 145 -40.40 -19.67 -19.99
CA ASN A 145 -39.86 -19.61 -21.35
C ASN A 145 -40.67 -18.65 -22.23
N PRO A 146 -40.48 -17.31 -22.09
CA PRO A 146 -41.17 -16.35 -22.95
C PRO A 146 -40.77 -16.46 -24.44
N CYS A 147 -39.69 -17.17 -24.76
CA CYS A 147 -39.15 -17.30 -26.13
C CYS A 147 -39.29 -18.70 -26.74
N ALA A 148 -40.00 -19.66 -26.13
CA ALA A 148 -40.27 -20.96 -26.75
C ALA A 148 -41.49 -20.89 -27.70
N CYS A 149 -41.41 -19.99 -28.68
CA CYS A 149 -42.30 -19.95 -29.83
C CYS A 149 -41.44 -20.10 -31.09
N VAL A 150 -40.98 -21.32 -31.36
CA VAL A 150 -40.60 -21.83 -32.70
C VAL A 150 -41.01 -23.29 -32.78
#